data_AF-A0A497RPQ0-F1
#
_entry.id   AF-A0A497RPQ0-F1
#
_cell.length_a   1.000
_cell.length_b   1.000
_cell.length_c   1.000
_cell.angle_alpha   90.00
_cell.angle_beta   90.00
_cell.angle_gamma   90.00
#
_symmetry.space_group_name_H-M   'P 1'
#
loop_
_entity.id
_entity.type
_entity.pdbx_description
1 polymer ?
#
loop_
_entity_poly.entity_id
_entity_poly.type
_entity_poly.pdbx_seq_one_letter_code
_entity_poly.pdbx_strand_id
1 'polypeptide(L)'
;MDRTARFKTLAGGISIGSEEVTAGTLSGCFIDETDGSRVLVSNWHVFKGTPGETKVLQPGKYDGGGKNDVVGVVKRLVPVPPKGKLPWWKRIICFFLGWLLEEWCTAGEEPAKVDCACATFEPVDESRELVEGVYLDDGSIIHPKNSHPGDGILEKTVWKSGRTTGVTFGRVEADSAKVKVFYGDKWVIFEDVIVVRGLARPGDSGSPTFLATSDKPSEDDAFVGLLFAGSSEFFIVCKYKYIRPLLGVRWT
;
A
#
# COMPACT_ATOMS: atom_id res chain seq x y z
N MET A 1 -2.13 -21.50 -3.23
CA MET A 1 -1.42 -21.46 -1.93
C MET A 1 -2.31 -20.82 -0.87
N ASP A 2 -2.13 -21.15 0.41
CA ASP A 2 -2.77 -20.40 1.51
C ASP A 2 -1.93 -19.16 1.85
N ARG A 3 -2.41 -17.98 1.46
CA ARG A 3 -1.71 -16.70 1.65
C ARG A 3 -1.80 -16.17 3.09
N THR A 4 -2.56 -16.84 3.95
CA THR A 4 -2.75 -16.48 5.37
C THR A 4 -1.90 -17.32 6.33
N ALA A 5 -1.18 -18.32 5.81
CA ALA A 5 -0.30 -19.18 6.58
C ALA A 5 0.96 -18.46 7.11
N ARG A 6 1.71 -19.16 7.97
CA ARG A 6 3.07 -18.78 8.39
C ARG A 6 4.06 -19.16 7.30
N PHE A 7 4.88 -18.20 6.88
CA PHE A 7 5.90 -18.41 5.86
C PHE A 7 7.30 -18.31 6.48
N LYS A 8 8.14 -19.28 6.11
CA LYS A 8 9.59 -19.18 6.34
C LYS A 8 10.22 -18.17 5.38
N THR A 9 9.83 -18.22 4.10
CA THR A 9 10.29 -17.32 3.04
C THR A 9 9.23 -16.25 2.78
N LEU A 10 9.51 -15.01 3.16
CA LEU A 10 8.63 -13.88 2.97
C LEU A 10 8.90 -13.21 1.63
N ALA A 11 7.84 -13.07 0.83
CA ALA A 11 7.79 -12.35 -0.44
C ALA A 11 6.41 -11.68 -0.59
N GLY A 12 6.22 -10.81 -1.58
CA GLY A 12 4.97 -10.06 -1.71
C GLY A 12 3.74 -10.95 -1.96
N GLY A 13 2.56 -10.46 -1.55
CA GLY A 13 1.27 -11.12 -1.77
C GLY A 13 0.77 -12.02 -0.64
N ILE A 14 1.42 -12.02 0.53
CA ILE A 14 1.01 -12.79 1.72
C ILE A 14 0.47 -11.88 2.84
N SER A 15 -0.20 -12.49 3.81
CA SER A 15 -0.69 -11.80 5.00
C SER A 15 0.44 -11.17 5.81
N ILE A 16 0.24 -9.92 6.22
CA ILE A 16 1.11 -9.19 7.15
C ILE A 16 0.31 -8.10 7.87
N GLY A 17 0.81 -7.61 9.00
CA GLY A 17 0.26 -6.40 9.62
C GLY A 17 0.97 -6.03 10.92
N SER A 18 0.83 -4.78 11.35
CA SER A 18 1.26 -4.41 12.70
C SER A 18 0.35 -5.07 13.76
N GLU A 19 0.86 -5.22 14.98
CA GLU A 19 0.10 -5.80 16.10
C GLU A 19 -1.11 -4.96 16.55
N GLU A 20 -1.19 -3.70 16.08
CA GLU A 20 -2.25 -2.72 16.33
C GLU A 20 -3.44 -2.85 15.36
N VAL A 21 -3.30 -3.58 14.26
CA VAL A 21 -4.35 -3.71 13.24
C VAL A 21 -4.73 -5.17 12.99
N THR A 22 -5.64 -5.40 12.05
CA THR A 22 -6.12 -6.75 11.69
C THR A 22 -5.11 -7.49 10.83
N ALA A 23 -5.10 -7.22 9.52
CA ALA A 23 -4.16 -7.75 8.54
C ALA A 23 -4.34 -7.01 7.20
N GLY A 24 -3.28 -7.01 6.41
CA GLY A 24 -3.26 -6.64 5.00
C GLY A 24 -2.29 -7.53 4.24
N THR A 25 -1.77 -7.02 3.14
CA THR A 25 -0.87 -7.72 2.22
C THR A 25 0.54 -7.14 2.30
N LEU A 26 1.54 -8.01 2.40
CA LEU A 26 2.94 -7.64 2.21
C LEU A 26 3.16 -7.26 0.75
N SER A 27 3.63 -6.04 0.50
CA SER A 27 3.96 -5.58 -0.83
C SER A 27 5.15 -6.32 -1.42
N GLY A 28 6.16 -6.58 -0.59
CA GLY A 28 7.37 -7.30 -0.97
C GLY A 28 8.57 -6.83 -0.18
N CYS A 29 9.75 -7.34 -0.58
CA CYS A 29 11.04 -6.84 -0.13
C CYS A 29 11.43 -5.61 -0.96
N PHE A 30 11.84 -4.54 -0.29
CA PHE A 30 12.40 -3.35 -0.91
C PHE A 30 13.77 -3.06 -0.29
N ILE A 31 14.58 -2.25 -0.98
CA ILE A 31 15.80 -1.66 -0.41
C ILE A 31 15.46 -0.29 0.16
N ASP A 32 15.78 -0.05 1.42
CA ASP A 32 15.74 1.28 2.02
C ASP A 32 16.92 2.12 1.48
N GLU A 33 16.61 3.20 0.77
CA GLU A 33 17.63 4.04 0.15
C GLU A 33 18.40 4.90 1.18
N THR A 34 17.95 4.93 2.44
CA THR A 34 18.60 5.69 3.52
C THR A 34 19.75 4.95 4.20
N ASP A 35 19.73 3.61 4.21
CA ASP A 35 20.76 2.79 4.87
C ASP A 35 21.15 1.51 4.11
N GLY A 36 20.50 1.22 2.97
CA GLY A 36 20.77 0.05 2.14
C GLY A 36 20.18 -1.26 2.65
N SER A 37 19.43 -1.25 3.76
CA SER A 37 18.82 -2.44 4.34
C SER A 37 17.63 -2.97 3.52
N ARG A 38 17.36 -4.27 3.62
CA ARG A 38 16.10 -4.85 3.13
C ARG A 38 14.98 -4.55 4.12
N VAL A 39 13.84 -4.08 3.60
CA VAL A 39 12.67 -3.70 4.40
C VAL A 39 11.40 -4.33 3.85
N LEU A 40 10.46 -4.59 4.75
CA LEU A 40 9.09 -4.97 4.42
C LEU A 40 8.30 -3.70 4.08
N VAL A 41 7.47 -3.72 3.04
CA VAL A 41 6.60 -2.59 2.67
C VAL A 41 5.14 -3.03 2.66
N SER A 42 4.24 -2.16 3.11
CA SER A 42 2.79 -2.30 2.97
C SER A 42 2.13 -0.92 3.02
N ASN A 43 0.80 -0.88 3.07
CA ASN A 43 0.09 0.36 3.33
C ASN A 43 0.39 0.89 4.74
N TRP A 44 0.33 2.22 4.88
CA TRP A 44 0.41 2.90 6.17
C TRP A 44 -0.61 2.36 7.16
N HIS A 45 -1.86 2.13 6.73
CA HIS A 45 -2.88 1.59 7.62
C HIS A 45 -2.70 0.10 7.96
N VAL A 46 -1.87 -0.64 7.22
CA VAL A 46 -1.51 -2.04 7.52
C VAL A 46 -0.34 -2.10 8.51
N PHE A 47 0.56 -1.12 8.48
CA PHE A 47 1.67 -0.97 9.43
C PHE A 47 1.46 0.18 10.42
N LYS A 48 0.20 0.52 10.74
CA LYS A 48 -0.11 1.60 11.68
C LYS A 48 0.56 1.31 13.04
N GLY A 49 1.25 2.31 13.58
CA GLY A 49 1.92 2.21 14.88
C GLY A 49 2.98 3.29 15.09
N THR A 50 3.76 3.14 16.16
CA THR A 50 4.91 3.99 16.49
C THR A 50 6.18 3.40 15.89
N PRO A 51 6.90 4.15 15.02
CA PRO A 51 8.19 3.71 14.50
C PRO A 51 9.19 3.35 15.61
N GLY A 52 9.88 2.23 15.47
CA GLY A 52 10.85 1.70 16.44
C GLY A 52 10.23 0.94 17.62
N GLU A 53 8.91 0.94 17.76
CA GLU A 53 8.22 0.30 18.88
C GLU A 53 7.20 -0.75 18.43
N THR A 54 6.32 -0.42 17.48
CA THR A 54 5.22 -1.30 17.09
C THR A 54 5.71 -2.47 16.26
N LYS A 55 5.38 -3.69 16.69
CA LYS A 55 5.79 -4.92 16.01
C LYS A 55 4.98 -5.20 14.75
N VAL A 56 5.62 -5.80 13.77
CA VAL A 56 5.01 -6.31 12.53
C VAL A 56 5.02 -7.83 12.54
N LEU A 57 3.87 -8.44 12.24
CA LEU A 57 3.61 -9.87 12.32
C LEU A 57 3.40 -10.49 10.94
N GLN A 58 3.95 -11.69 10.72
CA GLN A 58 3.65 -12.54 9.56
C GLN A 58 3.25 -13.95 10.04
N PRO A 59 1.99 -14.38 9.84
CA PRO A 59 0.89 -13.64 9.22
C PRO A 59 0.41 -12.48 10.12
N GLY A 60 -0.47 -11.62 9.60
CA GLY A 60 -1.11 -10.57 10.39
C GLY A 60 -1.97 -11.15 11.53
N LYS A 61 -2.31 -10.31 12.51
CA LYS A 61 -3.04 -10.71 13.73
C LYS A 61 -4.38 -11.39 13.44
N TYR A 62 -5.14 -10.88 12.48
CA TYR A 62 -6.43 -11.45 12.07
C TYR A 62 -6.28 -12.86 11.49
N ASP A 63 -5.15 -13.15 10.86
CA ASP A 63 -4.83 -14.43 10.24
C ASP A 63 -4.06 -15.37 11.20
N GLY A 64 -4.08 -15.07 12.51
CA GLY A 64 -3.53 -15.94 13.56
C GLY A 64 -2.08 -15.66 13.94
N GLY A 65 -1.50 -14.54 13.50
CA GLY A 65 -0.18 -14.08 13.93
C GLY A 65 -0.16 -13.65 15.41
N GLY A 66 0.92 -13.98 16.11
CA GLY A 66 1.14 -13.58 17.50
C GLY A 66 2.60 -13.23 17.82
N LYS A 67 2.95 -13.26 19.11
CA LYS A 67 4.29 -12.86 19.60
C LYS A 67 5.47 -13.65 19.01
N ASN A 68 5.23 -14.88 18.53
CA ASN A 68 6.25 -15.73 17.91
C ASN A 68 6.34 -15.52 16.37
N ASP A 69 5.47 -14.66 15.83
CA ASP A 69 5.34 -14.38 14.40
C ASP A 69 5.85 -12.98 14.05
N VAL A 70 6.56 -12.33 14.98
CA VAL A 70 7.16 -11.00 14.77
C VAL A 70 8.29 -11.14 13.74
N VAL A 71 8.18 -10.35 12.67
CA VAL A 71 9.17 -10.32 11.57
C VAL A 71 9.94 -9.00 11.49
N GLY A 72 9.56 -8.02 12.30
CA GLY A 72 10.28 -6.77 12.48
C GLY A 72 9.45 -5.74 13.23
N VAL A 73 9.85 -4.47 13.17
CA VAL A 73 9.13 -3.34 13.74
C VAL A 73 8.89 -2.26 12.69
N VAL A 74 7.83 -1.47 12.89
CA VAL A 74 7.53 -0.32 12.03
C VAL A 74 8.75 0.60 11.99
N LYS A 75 9.24 0.94 10.79
CA LYS A 75 10.44 1.75 10.59
C LYS A 75 10.11 3.17 10.17
N ARG A 76 9.21 3.31 9.18
CA ARG A 76 8.82 4.61 8.62
C ARG A 76 7.40 4.56 8.08
N LEU A 77 6.70 5.68 8.25
CA LEU A 77 5.33 5.90 7.84
C LEU A 77 5.30 7.15 6.96
N VAL A 78 4.61 7.13 5.83
CA VAL A 78 4.24 8.38 5.15
C VAL A 78 2.90 8.84 5.75
N PRO A 79 2.86 9.96 6.52
CA PRO A 79 1.64 10.38 7.20
C PRO A 79 0.54 10.71 6.19
N VAL A 80 -0.66 10.21 6.45
CA VAL A 80 -1.86 10.58 5.69
C VAL A 80 -2.52 11.80 6.35
N PRO A 81 -2.49 12.99 5.73
CA PRO A 81 -2.97 14.23 6.34
C PRO A 81 -4.40 14.11 6.89
N PRO A 82 -4.68 14.57 8.12
CA PRO A 82 -6.05 14.67 8.65
C PRO A 82 -6.85 15.77 7.94
N LYS A 83 -8.16 15.89 8.23
CA LYS A 83 -8.88 17.12 7.85
C LYS A 83 -8.28 18.29 8.62
N GLY A 84 -7.74 19.28 7.91
CA GLY A 84 -7.37 20.55 8.52
C GLY A 84 -8.58 21.18 9.23
N LYS A 85 -8.38 21.69 10.46
CA LYS A 85 -9.34 22.60 11.08
C LYS A 85 -9.12 24.00 10.51
N LEU A 86 -10.16 24.67 10.04
CA LEU A 86 -10.06 26.08 9.61
C LEU A 86 -9.62 26.97 10.78
N PRO A 87 -8.61 27.84 10.60
CA PRO A 87 -8.28 28.89 11.56
C PRO A 87 -9.51 29.73 11.92
N TRP A 88 -9.62 30.19 13.18
CA TRP A 88 -10.80 30.90 13.68
C TRP A 88 -11.16 32.16 12.88
N TRP A 89 -10.17 32.90 12.39
CA TRP A 89 -10.36 34.05 11.51
C TRP A 89 -10.91 33.67 10.12
N LYS A 90 -10.49 32.53 9.55
CA LYS A 90 -11.08 31.97 8.32
C LYS A 90 -12.53 31.53 8.55
N ARG A 91 -12.86 30.98 9.72
CA ARG A 91 -14.25 30.62 10.08
C ARG A 91 -15.17 31.84 10.07
N ILE A 92 -14.70 32.99 10.54
CA ILE A 92 -15.46 34.25 10.54
C ILE A 92 -15.68 34.73 9.09
N ILE A 93 -14.64 34.75 8.25
CA ILE A 93 -14.76 35.19 6.85
C ILE A 93 -15.68 34.27 6.04
N CYS A 94 -15.53 32.94 6.19
CA CYS A 94 -16.36 31.95 5.50
C CYS A 94 -17.82 31.96 5.93
N PHE A 95 -18.13 32.42 7.14
CA PHE A 95 -19.50 32.60 7.61
C PHE A 95 -20.23 33.74 6.87
N PHE A 96 -19.50 34.77 6.41
CA PHE A 96 -20.09 35.92 5.69
C PHE A 96 -20.00 35.82 4.16
N LEU A 97 -19.02 35.09 3.62
CA LEU A 97 -18.71 35.05 2.17
C LEU A 97 -18.69 33.63 1.58
N GLY A 98 -19.17 32.63 2.34
CA GLY A 98 -19.04 31.21 1.99
C GLY A 98 -19.64 30.81 0.65
N TRP A 99 -20.66 31.51 0.15
CA TRP A 99 -21.24 31.21 -1.18
C TRP A 99 -20.31 31.62 -2.34
N LEU A 100 -19.37 32.53 -2.11
CA LEU A 100 -18.54 33.16 -3.16
C LEU A 100 -17.14 32.53 -3.23
N LEU A 101 -16.74 31.81 -2.18
CA LEU A 101 -15.36 31.37 -1.95
C LEU A 101 -15.31 29.92 -1.43
N GLU A 102 -16.07 29.02 -2.06
CA GLU A 102 -16.21 27.61 -1.63
C GLU A 102 -14.85 26.88 -1.55
N GLU A 103 -13.96 27.07 -2.54
CA GLU A 103 -12.60 26.52 -2.54
C GLU A 103 -11.69 27.10 -1.43
N TRP A 104 -11.92 28.34 -1.02
CA TRP A 104 -11.14 29.03 0.02
C TRP A 104 -11.56 28.64 1.44
N CYS A 105 -12.81 28.20 1.59
CA CYS A 105 -13.44 27.80 2.83
C CYS A 105 -13.32 26.31 3.15
N THR A 106 -12.77 25.52 2.23
CA THR A 106 -12.18 24.22 2.55
C THR A 106 -10.82 24.43 3.22
N ALA A 107 -10.59 23.80 4.38
CA ALA A 107 -9.24 23.73 4.94
C ALA A 107 -8.37 22.93 3.96
N GLY A 108 -7.59 23.65 3.15
CA GLY A 108 -6.66 23.06 2.20
C GLY A 108 -5.47 22.45 2.93
N GLU A 109 -5.58 21.17 3.27
CA GLU A 109 -4.40 20.30 3.28
C GLU A 109 -4.24 19.73 1.87
N GLU A 110 -3.01 19.70 1.37
CA GLU A 110 -2.74 19.08 0.07
C GLU A 110 -3.22 17.63 0.09
N PRO A 111 -3.93 17.15 -0.95
CA PRO A 111 -4.41 15.78 -0.98
C PRO A 111 -3.26 14.78 -0.86
N ALA A 112 -3.51 13.67 -0.16
CA ALA A 112 -2.53 12.62 0.01
C ALA A 112 -2.16 11.99 -1.35
N LYS A 113 -0.90 11.62 -1.53
CA LYS A 113 -0.44 10.91 -2.75
C LYS A 113 -0.32 9.40 -2.52
N VAL A 114 -0.01 9.01 -1.28
CA VAL A 114 0.33 7.63 -0.94
C VAL A 114 -0.22 7.23 0.42
N ASP A 115 -0.49 5.94 0.55
CA ASP A 115 -0.76 5.23 1.77
C ASP A 115 0.29 4.11 1.85
N CYS A 116 1.44 4.41 2.46
CA CYS A 116 2.56 3.47 2.51
C CYS A 116 3.41 3.61 3.77
N ALA A 117 4.03 2.50 4.14
CA ALA A 117 4.89 2.34 5.28
C ALA A 117 5.91 1.24 5.03
N CYS A 118 7.04 1.32 5.72
CA CYS A 118 8.01 0.25 5.77
C CYS A 118 8.31 -0.19 7.21
N ALA A 119 8.77 -1.43 7.33
CA ALA A 119 9.19 -2.06 8.57
C ALA A 119 10.58 -2.69 8.38
N THR A 120 11.34 -2.77 9.46
CA THR A 120 12.59 -3.54 9.50
C THR A 120 12.30 -5.02 9.21
N PHE A 121 13.34 -5.77 8.87
CA PHE A 121 13.27 -7.22 8.85
C PHE A 121 14.24 -7.78 9.90
N GLU A 122 13.68 -8.13 11.06
CA GLU A 122 14.38 -8.67 12.23
C GLU A 122 13.46 -9.71 12.90
N PRO A 123 13.29 -10.89 12.28
CA PRO A 123 12.35 -11.87 12.77
C PRO A 123 12.80 -12.48 14.10
N VAL A 124 11.84 -12.76 14.99
CA VAL A 124 12.12 -13.49 16.24
C VAL A 124 12.48 -14.96 15.99
N ASP A 125 12.05 -15.49 14.85
CA ASP A 125 12.48 -16.78 14.31
C ASP A 125 13.54 -16.52 13.23
N GLU A 126 14.81 -16.70 13.60
CA GLU A 126 15.97 -16.49 12.72
C GLU A 126 15.99 -17.40 11.49
N SER A 127 15.14 -18.44 11.44
CA SER A 127 15.02 -19.29 10.25
C SER A 127 14.24 -18.61 9.11
N ARG A 128 13.55 -17.49 9.38
CA ARG A 128 12.80 -16.74 8.38
C ARG A 128 13.71 -15.88 7.53
N GLU A 129 13.39 -15.79 6.25
CA GLU A 129 14.11 -14.98 5.27
C GLU A 129 13.17 -14.04 4.52
N LEU A 130 13.70 -12.89 4.12
CA LEU A 130 13.02 -11.93 3.26
C LEU A 130 13.68 -11.93 1.88
N VAL A 131 12.89 -12.27 0.87
CA VAL A 131 13.33 -12.36 -0.54
C VAL A 131 12.57 -11.37 -1.42
N GLU A 132 13.22 -10.99 -2.51
CA GLU A 132 12.64 -10.16 -3.56
C GLU A 132 11.56 -10.94 -4.32
N GLY A 133 10.63 -10.21 -4.97
CA GLY A 133 9.57 -10.82 -5.76
C GLY A 133 8.24 -11.01 -5.02
N VAL A 134 7.34 -11.72 -5.69
CA VAL A 134 5.94 -11.87 -5.27
C VAL A 134 5.43 -13.28 -5.53
N TYR A 135 4.59 -13.78 -4.63
CA TYR A 135 3.94 -15.07 -4.75
C TYR A 135 2.83 -15.06 -5.79
N LEU A 136 2.83 -16.10 -6.65
CA LEU A 136 1.70 -16.48 -7.49
C LEU A 136 0.80 -17.49 -6.78
N ASP A 137 -0.39 -17.74 -7.34
CA ASP A 137 -1.39 -18.58 -6.68
C ASP A 137 -1.01 -20.06 -6.62
N ASP A 138 -0.09 -20.51 -7.47
CA ASP A 138 0.50 -21.84 -7.43
C ASP A 138 1.59 -22.00 -6.35
N GLY A 139 1.97 -20.91 -5.68
CA GLY A 139 3.01 -20.89 -4.63
C GLY A 139 4.42 -20.58 -5.14
N SER A 140 4.61 -20.42 -6.44
CA SER A 140 5.88 -19.93 -7.00
C SER A 140 6.10 -18.45 -6.66
N ILE A 141 7.37 -18.04 -6.62
CA ILE A 141 7.76 -16.64 -6.51
C ILE A 141 8.35 -16.22 -7.86
N ILE A 142 7.85 -15.12 -8.41
CA ILE A 142 8.45 -14.46 -9.58
C ILE A 142 9.16 -13.18 -9.16
N HIS A 143 10.15 -12.75 -9.93
CA HIS A 143 11.00 -11.61 -9.59
C HIS A 143 10.95 -10.49 -10.64
N PRO A 144 9.81 -9.77 -10.80
CA PRO A 144 9.75 -8.63 -11.70
C PRO A 144 10.67 -7.52 -11.17
N LYS A 145 11.73 -7.19 -11.91
CA LYS A 145 12.72 -6.18 -11.49
C LYS A 145 12.38 -4.78 -11.99
N ASN A 146 11.55 -4.70 -13.02
CA ASN A 146 11.16 -3.44 -13.62
C ASN A 146 10.22 -2.68 -12.70
N SER A 147 10.28 -1.36 -12.78
CA SER A 147 9.32 -0.47 -12.11
C SER A 147 8.85 0.60 -13.07
N HIS A 148 7.65 1.12 -12.81
CA HIS A 148 7.00 2.09 -13.67
C HIS A 148 6.40 3.21 -12.80
N PRO A 149 6.48 4.49 -13.22
CA PRO A 149 6.02 5.60 -12.40
C PRO A 149 4.50 5.58 -12.12
N GLY A 150 3.74 4.90 -12.97
CA GLY A 150 2.28 4.81 -12.89
C GLY A 150 1.54 5.88 -13.70
N ASP A 151 2.25 6.65 -14.53
CA ASP A 151 1.70 7.65 -15.45
C ASP A 151 1.60 7.11 -16.88
N GLY A 152 0.60 7.52 -17.66
CA GLY A 152 0.49 7.15 -19.07
C GLY A 152 0.12 5.67 -19.28
N ILE A 153 -0.62 5.09 -18.33
CA ILE A 153 -1.05 3.69 -18.33
C ILE A 153 -2.58 3.54 -18.44
N LEU A 154 -3.30 4.61 -18.77
CA LEU A 154 -4.72 4.54 -19.08
C LEU A 154 -5.03 3.41 -20.08
N GLU A 155 -6.12 2.68 -19.84
CA GLU A 155 -6.58 1.52 -20.61
C GLU A 155 -5.68 0.27 -20.58
N LYS A 156 -4.48 0.35 -20.00
CA LYS A 156 -3.57 -0.79 -19.88
C LYS A 156 -4.09 -1.80 -18.86
N THR A 157 -3.61 -3.03 -19.00
CA THR A 157 -3.86 -4.10 -18.05
C THR A 157 -2.84 -4.05 -16.92
N VAL A 158 -3.30 -4.20 -15.69
CA VAL A 158 -2.46 -4.43 -14.52
C VAL A 158 -2.90 -5.71 -13.83
N TRP A 159 -2.01 -6.28 -13.03
CA TRP A 159 -2.36 -7.34 -12.08
C TRP A 159 -1.82 -7.03 -10.70
N LYS A 160 -2.45 -7.61 -9.68
CA LYS A 160 -2.05 -7.46 -8.28
C LYS A 160 -1.98 -8.83 -7.61
N SER A 161 -1.12 -8.98 -6.61
CA SER A 161 -1.05 -10.19 -5.77
C SER A 161 -1.48 -9.87 -4.34
N GLY A 162 -2.64 -10.37 -3.90
CA GLY A 162 -3.25 -10.00 -2.62
C GLY A 162 -3.47 -11.16 -1.67
N ARG A 163 -3.37 -10.93 -0.35
CA ARG A 163 -3.61 -11.98 0.66
C ARG A 163 -5.02 -12.56 0.61
N THR A 164 -6.02 -11.79 0.18
CA THR A 164 -7.43 -12.24 0.18
C THR A 164 -7.83 -12.81 -1.17
N THR A 165 -7.53 -12.12 -2.27
CA THR A 165 -8.02 -12.53 -3.61
C THR A 165 -6.96 -13.17 -4.50
N GLY A 166 -5.72 -13.31 -4.02
CA GLY A 166 -4.64 -13.89 -4.81
C GLY A 166 -4.24 -13.01 -5.98
N VAL A 167 -3.90 -13.61 -7.12
CA VAL A 167 -3.60 -12.86 -8.33
C VAL A 167 -4.91 -12.47 -9.03
N THR A 168 -5.13 -11.17 -9.22
CA THR A 168 -6.25 -10.69 -10.06
C THR A 168 -5.75 -9.67 -11.06
N PHE A 169 -6.40 -9.67 -12.23
CA PHE A 169 -6.16 -8.69 -13.30
C PHE A 169 -7.25 -7.62 -13.29
N GLY A 170 -6.89 -6.46 -13.81
CA GLY A 170 -7.81 -5.35 -14.00
C GLY A 170 -7.35 -4.40 -15.11
N ARG A 171 -8.27 -3.56 -15.57
CA ARG A 171 -8.01 -2.54 -16.59
C ARG A 171 -7.96 -1.17 -15.94
N VAL A 172 -6.95 -0.37 -16.25
CA VAL A 172 -6.82 1.00 -15.76
C VAL A 172 -7.88 1.88 -16.41
N GLU A 173 -8.75 2.48 -15.58
CA GLU A 173 -9.83 3.39 -16.01
C GLU A 173 -9.44 4.86 -15.84
N ALA A 174 -8.51 5.14 -14.92
CA ALA A 174 -7.88 6.43 -14.78
C ALA A 174 -6.48 6.23 -14.20
N ASP A 175 -5.49 6.91 -14.74
CA ASP A 175 -4.14 6.92 -14.18
C ASP A 175 -3.82 8.24 -13.47
N SER A 176 -4.71 9.24 -13.45
CA SER A 176 -4.57 10.44 -12.63
C SER A 176 -5.92 10.87 -12.06
N ALA A 177 -6.39 10.15 -11.03
CA ALA A 177 -7.69 10.41 -10.41
C ALA A 177 -7.55 11.11 -9.04
N LYS A 178 -8.64 11.76 -8.62
CA LYS A 178 -8.85 12.24 -7.25
C LYS A 178 -9.96 11.43 -6.61
N VAL A 179 -9.68 10.79 -5.48
CA VAL A 179 -10.63 9.91 -4.78
C VAL A 179 -10.74 10.30 -3.31
N LYS A 180 -11.88 9.97 -2.69
CA LYS A 180 -12.11 10.21 -1.27
C LYS A 180 -12.28 8.87 -0.58
N VAL A 181 -11.42 8.57 0.39
CA VAL A 181 -11.35 7.27 1.07
C VAL A 181 -11.63 7.43 2.56
N PHE A 182 -12.42 6.52 3.13
CA PHE A 182 -12.78 6.53 4.54
C PHE A 182 -11.92 5.54 5.33
N TYR A 183 -11.26 6.03 6.38
CA TYR A 183 -10.38 5.23 7.27
C TYR A 183 -11.06 4.85 8.60
N GLY A 184 -12.39 4.86 8.64
CA GLY A 184 -13.19 4.47 9.81
C GLY A 184 -13.58 5.65 10.71
N ASP A 185 -12.72 6.64 10.87
CA ASP A 185 -12.97 7.86 11.67
C ASP A 185 -12.91 9.15 10.86
N LYS A 186 -12.18 9.12 9.73
CA LYS A 186 -11.94 10.27 8.87
C LYS A 186 -12.03 9.94 7.39
N TRP A 187 -12.40 10.95 6.62
CA TRP A 187 -12.26 10.95 5.17
C TRP A 187 -10.96 11.63 4.78
N VAL A 188 -10.22 11.00 3.87
CA VAL A 188 -8.98 11.52 3.29
C VAL A 188 -9.19 11.63 1.78
N ILE A 189 -8.73 12.73 1.19
CA ILE A 189 -8.68 12.90 -0.26
C ILE A 189 -7.30 12.46 -0.72
N PHE A 190 -7.27 11.54 -1.69
CA PHE A 190 -6.08 11.17 -2.43
C PHE A 190 -6.15 11.74 -3.83
N GLU A 191 -5.02 12.12 -4.38
CA GLU A 191 -4.95 12.58 -5.76
C GLU A 191 -3.76 11.97 -6.52
N ASP A 192 -3.86 12.01 -7.84
CA ASP A 192 -2.90 11.39 -8.76
C ASP A 192 -2.69 9.89 -8.48
N VAL A 193 -3.80 9.21 -8.19
CA VAL A 193 -3.87 7.75 -7.99
C VAL A 193 -4.37 7.04 -9.25
N ILE A 194 -4.07 5.75 -9.35
CA ILE A 194 -4.57 4.89 -10.43
C ILE A 194 -5.88 4.25 -9.96
N VAL A 195 -6.91 4.29 -10.80
CA VAL A 195 -8.19 3.60 -10.64
C VAL A 195 -8.23 2.43 -11.61
N VAL A 196 -8.44 1.24 -11.08
CA VAL A 196 -8.46 0.00 -11.85
C VAL A 196 -9.83 -0.63 -11.70
N ARG A 197 -10.49 -0.96 -12.83
CA ARG A 197 -11.62 -1.89 -12.81
C ARG A 197 -11.08 -3.31 -12.69
N GLY A 198 -11.36 -3.96 -11.58
CA GLY A 198 -10.85 -5.28 -11.26
C GLY A 198 -11.24 -5.73 -9.86
N LEU A 199 -11.09 -7.02 -9.61
CA LEU A 199 -11.47 -7.62 -8.33
C LEU A 199 -10.44 -7.30 -7.24
N ALA A 200 -10.92 -6.70 -6.15
CA ALA A 200 -10.23 -6.65 -4.86
C ALA A 200 -11.23 -6.90 -3.72
N ARG A 201 -10.73 -7.25 -2.53
CA ARG A 201 -11.54 -7.41 -1.32
C ARG A 201 -10.81 -6.86 -0.09
N PRO A 202 -11.52 -6.62 1.02
CA PRO A 202 -10.87 -6.33 2.30
C PRO A 202 -9.73 -7.32 2.59
N GLY A 203 -8.58 -6.78 3.00
CA GLY A 203 -7.33 -7.52 3.19
C GLY A 203 -6.34 -7.41 2.02
N ASP A 204 -6.78 -7.08 0.79
CA ASP A 204 -5.87 -6.84 -0.33
C ASP A 204 -5.10 -5.50 -0.23
N SER A 205 -5.39 -4.66 0.77
CA SER A 205 -4.59 -3.48 1.10
C SER A 205 -3.11 -3.85 1.22
N GLY A 206 -2.25 -3.18 0.47
CA GLY A 206 -0.80 -3.42 0.42
C GLY A 206 -0.39 -4.34 -0.72
N SER A 207 -1.34 -4.85 -1.53
CA SER A 207 -1.02 -5.70 -2.68
C SER A 207 -0.11 -4.97 -3.66
N PRO A 208 1.06 -5.55 -4.01
CA PRO A 208 1.87 -5.03 -5.09
C PRO A 208 1.09 -5.17 -6.40
N THR A 209 1.10 -4.10 -7.19
CA THR A 209 0.43 -4.03 -8.48
C THR A 209 1.46 -3.78 -9.58
N PHE A 210 1.31 -4.48 -10.70
CA PHE A 210 2.25 -4.51 -11.81
C PHE A 210 1.57 -4.18 -13.12
N LEU A 211 2.24 -3.41 -13.98
CA LEU A 211 1.86 -3.20 -15.37
C LEU A 211 2.14 -4.49 -16.15
N ALA A 212 1.08 -5.07 -16.72
CA ALA A 212 1.15 -6.34 -17.40
C ALA A 212 1.69 -6.17 -18.83
N THR A 213 2.58 -7.07 -19.22
CA THR A 213 3.08 -7.23 -20.59
C THR A 213 2.34 -8.33 -21.36
N SER A 214 1.64 -9.22 -20.64
CA SER A 214 0.87 -10.34 -21.19
C SER A 214 -0.41 -10.62 -20.39
N ASP A 215 -1.11 -11.71 -20.70
CA ASP A 215 -2.30 -12.19 -19.97
C ASP A 215 -1.96 -12.99 -18.70
N LYS A 216 -0.67 -13.15 -18.38
CA LYS A 216 -0.16 -13.81 -17.19
C LYS A 216 0.93 -12.98 -16.51
N PRO A 217 1.12 -13.11 -15.19
CA PRO A 217 2.24 -12.48 -14.50
C PRO A 217 3.58 -12.91 -15.13
N SER A 218 4.45 -11.95 -15.37
CA SER A 218 5.78 -12.15 -15.97
C SER A 218 6.86 -11.38 -15.20
N GLU A 219 8.11 -11.82 -15.30
CA GLU A 219 9.26 -11.08 -14.77
C GLU A 219 9.56 -9.79 -15.57
N ASP A 220 9.05 -9.68 -16.80
CA ASP A 220 9.15 -8.46 -17.60
C ASP A 220 8.19 -7.36 -17.13
N ASP A 221 7.19 -7.71 -16.31
CA ASP A 221 6.20 -6.77 -15.81
C ASP A 221 6.83 -5.74 -14.86
N ALA A 222 6.22 -4.55 -14.79
CA ALA A 222 6.78 -3.43 -14.06
C ALA A 222 5.95 -3.07 -12.83
N PHE A 223 6.56 -3.04 -11.65
CA PHE A 223 5.89 -2.59 -10.42
C PHE A 223 5.40 -1.13 -10.56
N VAL A 224 4.09 -0.92 -10.47
CA VAL A 224 3.47 0.42 -10.59
C VAL A 224 3.09 1.04 -9.25
N GLY A 225 2.96 0.23 -8.20
CA GLY A 225 2.51 0.73 -6.90
C GLY A 225 1.71 -0.25 -6.05
N LEU A 226 1.01 0.29 -5.06
CA LEU A 226 0.32 -0.48 -4.01
C LEU A 226 -1.18 -0.21 -3.99
N LEU A 227 -1.98 -1.26 -4.03
CA LEU A 227 -3.41 -1.18 -3.78
C LEU A 227 -3.64 -0.70 -2.34
N PHE A 228 -4.47 0.32 -2.13
CA PHE A 228 -4.78 0.83 -0.76
C PHE A 228 -6.27 1.00 -0.44
N ALA A 229 -7.12 1.03 -1.46
CA ALA A 229 -8.57 1.13 -1.31
C ALA A 229 -9.27 0.40 -2.45
N GLY A 230 -10.52 0.00 -2.26
CA GLY A 230 -11.28 -0.65 -3.32
C GLY A 230 -12.59 -1.26 -2.87
N SER A 231 -13.24 -1.92 -3.83
CA SER A 231 -14.47 -2.69 -3.73
C SER A 231 -14.31 -3.98 -4.55
N SER A 232 -15.39 -4.74 -4.70
CA SER A 232 -15.42 -5.94 -5.56
C SER A 232 -15.27 -5.64 -7.05
N GLU A 233 -15.42 -4.38 -7.48
CA GLU A 233 -15.40 -3.99 -8.91
C GLU A 233 -14.25 -3.05 -9.26
N PHE A 234 -13.72 -2.31 -8.29
CA PHE A 234 -12.64 -1.36 -8.50
C PHE A 234 -11.62 -1.43 -7.39
N PHE A 235 -10.37 -1.15 -7.71
CA PHE A 235 -9.35 -0.88 -6.71
C PHE A 235 -8.47 0.31 -7.10
N ILE A 236 -7.90 0.93 -6.08
CA ILE A 236 -7.15 2.18 -6.18
C ILE A 236 -5.71 1.90 -5.76
N VAL A 237 -4.77 2.39 -6.57
CA VAL A 237 -3.33 2.12 -6.40
C VAL A 237 -2.58 3.43 -6.19
N CYS A 238 -1.78 3.48 -5.13
CA CYS A 238 -0.78 4.52 -4.91
C CYS A 238 0.39 4.33 -5.87
N LYS A 239 0.81 5.39 -6.57
CA LYS A 239 1.87 5.30 -7.58
C LYS A 239 3.26 5.14 -6.99
N TYR A 240 4.07 4.28 -7.59
CA TYR A 240 5.45 4.05 -7.19
C TYR A 240 6.32 5.32 -7.29
N LYS A 241 6.04 6.21 -8.24
CA LYS A 241 6.75 7.51 -8.36
C LYS A 241 6.69 8.37 -7.10
N TYR A 242 5.64 8.20 -6.28
CA TYR A 242 5.52 8.88 -4.99
C TYR A 242 6.00 8.01 -3.84
N ILE A 243 5.73 6.69 -3.87
CA ILE A 243 6.16 5.77 -2.82
C ILE A 243 7.67 5.83 -2.64
N ARG A 244 8.46 5.73 -3.72
CA ARG A 244 9.92 5.72 -3.65
C ARG A 244 10.51 6.94 -2.93
N PRO A 245 10.30 8.19 -3.41
CA PRO A 245 10.91 9.35 -2.77
C PRO A 245 10.31 9.69 -1.40
N LEU A 246 9.01 9.45 -1.17
CA LEU A 246 8.37 9.82 0.11
C LEU A 246 8.67 8.82 1.23
N LEU A 247 8.73 7.52 0.91
CA LEU A 247 9.06 6.48 1.88
C LEU A 247 10.57 6.17 1.92
N GLY A 248 11.34 6.58 0.91
CA GLY A 248 12.77 6.33 0.81
C GLY A 248 13.09 4.86 0.53
N VAL A 249 12.32 4.19 -0.31
CA VAL A 249 12.48 2.77 -0.63
C VAL A 249 12.47 2.49 -2.13
N ARG A 250 13.24 1.50 -2.55
CA ARG A 250 13.37 1.10 -3.95
C ARG A 250 12.98 -0.37 -4.13
N TRP A 251 12.10 -0.60 -5.11
CA TRP A 251 11.76 -1.92 -5.63
C TRP A 251 12.99 -2.57 -6.28
N THR A 252 13.18 -3.88 -6.04
CA THR A 252 14.32 -4.66 -6.56
C THR A 252 13.91 -5.95 -7.24
#